data_AF-X1VPJ7-F1
#
_entry.id   AF-X1VPJ7-F1
#
_cell.length_a   1.000
_cell.length_b   1.000
_cell.length_c   1.000
_cell.angle_alpha   90.00
_cell.angle_beta   90.00
_cell.angle_gamma   90.00
#
_symmetry.space_group_name_H-M   'P 1'
#
loop_
_entity.id
_entity.type
_entity.pdbx_description
1 polymer ?
#
loop_
_entity_poly.entity_id
_entity_poly.type
_entity_poly.pdbx_seq_one_letter_code
_entity_poly.pdbx_strand_id
1 'polypeptide(L)'
;HESKAKAFLAKITSDLDIDKFYRDIATRTLNVLCDAERYVHSHDKRLRHMLHRYYHNHKKHNQSPDYKHNHKGIYYHHKGYNIEAILHEAKDIFIDVVGLSIGLRELDISEIGYLDYINVGNGTIRFSHGEFEVPAPATEQILNKYGLRWEKSDINEEMATPTGVSILAGCKAKRIYALEDYHIIKKSLAKGTRGLPSICFFL
;
A
#
# COMPACT_ATOMS: atom_id res chain seq x y z
N HIS A 1 -10.42 9.47 5.22
CA HIS A 1 -11.46 9.32 4.18
C HIS A 1 -10.81 9.27 2.82
N GLU A 2 -11.00 8.16 2.11
CA GLU A 2 -10.39 7.89 0.80
C GLU A 2 -10.75 8.93 -0.26
N SER A 3 -12.01 9.37 -0.27
CA SER A 3 -12.50 10.44 -1.14
C SER A 3 -11.70 11.74 -0.99
N LYS A 4 -11.43 12.15 0.26
CA LYS A 4 -10.57 13.30 0.56
C LYS A 4 -9.12 13.06 0.12
N ALA A 5 -8.61 11.85 0.28
CA ALA A 5 -7.25 11.50 -0.10
C ALA A 5 -7.03 11.64 -1.62
N LYS A 6 -7.98 11.12 -2.41
CA LYS A 6 -7.95 11.22 -3.88
C LYS A 6 -8.09 12.67 -4.36
N ALA A 7 -9.00 13.43 -3.77
CA ALA A 7 -9.18 14.85 -4.10
C ALA A 7 -7.91 15.65 -3.77
N PHE A 8 -7.26 15.35 -2.64
CA PHE A 8 -6.00 15.97 -2.24
C PHE A 8 -4.85 15.64 -3.20
N LEU A 9 -4.72 14.37 -3.62
CA LEU A 9 -3.73 13.97 -4.62
C LEU A 9 -3.94 14.72 -5.95
N ALA A 10 -5.17 14.77 -6.44
CA ALA A 10 -5.52 15.45 -7.67
C ALA A 10 -5.18 16.95 -7.60
N LYS A 11 -5.46 17.59 -6.46
CA LYS A 11 -5.10 18.98 -6.22
C LYS A 11 -3.58 19.18 -6.22
N ILE A 12 -2.84 18.45 -5.40
CA ILE A 12 -1.36 18.61 -5.29
C ILE A 12 -0.67 18.36 -6.62
N THR A 13 -1.02 17.28 -7.32
CA THR A 13 -0.40 16.95 -8.61
C THR A 13 -0.72 18.00 -9.69
N SER A 14 -1.85 18.71 -9.57
CA SER A 14 -2.17 19.87 -10.40
C SER A 14 -1.41 21.12 -9.98
N ASP A 15 -1.33 21.42 -8.68
CA ASP A 15 -0.62 22.57 -8.13
C ASP A 15 0.89 22.51 -8.44
N LEU A 16 1.45 21.30 -8.54
CA LEU A 16 2.85 21.03 -8.89
C LEU A 16 3.11 20.87 -10.40
N ASP A 17 2.08 21.11 -11.22
CA ASP A 17 2.13 20.99 -12.69
C ASP A 17 2.75 19.66 -13.17
N ILE A 18 2.35 18.56 -12.54
CA ILE A 18 2.83 17.21 -12.92
C ILE A 18 2.08 16.76 -14.17
N ASP A 19 2.82 16.34 -15.20
CA ASP A 19 2.24 15.86 -16.46
C ASP A 19 1.21 14.75 -16.23
N LYS A 20 0.23 14.71 -17.13
CA LYS A 20 -0.87 13.74 -17.05
C LYS A 20 -0.38 12.29 -16.90
N PHE A 21 0.68 11.92 -17.62
CA PHE A 21 1.25 10.57 -17.54
C PHE A 21 1.68 10.19 -16.12
N TYR A 22 2.50 11.03 -15.48
CA TYR A 22 3.00 10.80 -14.11
C TYR A 22 1.89 10.95 -13.06
N ARG A 23 0.94 11.88 -13.28
CA ARG A 23 -0.27 12.00 -12.44
C ARG A 23 -1.15 10.76 -12.48
N ASP A 24 -1.29 10.14 -13.65
CA ASP A 24 -2.04 8.90 -13.83
C ASP A 24 -1.34 7.74 -13.08
N ILE A 25 0.00 7.71 -13.04
CA ILE A 25 0.77 6.78 -12.18
C ILE A 25 0.42 7.01 -10.70
N ALA A 26 0.53 8.25 -10.23
CA ALA A 26 0.22 8.62 -8.84
C ALA A 26 -1.17 8.13 -8.41
N THR A 27 -2.15 8.40 -9.26
CA THR A 27 -3.56 8.08 -9.02
C THR A 27 -3.78 6.57 -8.99
N ARG A 28 -3.16 5.82 -9.90
CA ARG A 28 -3.24 4.35 -9.90
C ARG A 28 -2.60 3.76 -8.64
N THR A 29 -1.43 4.23 -8.25
CA THR A 29 -0.74 3.77 -7.04
C THR A 29 -1.62 3.96 -5.79
N LEU A 30 -2.19 5.16 -5.61
CA LEU A 30 -3.09 5.41 -4.47
C LEU A 30 -4.35 4.53 -4.53
N ASN A 31 -4.93 4.34 -5.71
CA ASN A 31 -6.09 3.46 -5.89
C ASN A 31 -5.78 1.99 -5.53
N VAL A 32 -4.62 1.48 -5.96
CA VAL A 32 -4.17 0.12 -5.63
C VAL A 32 -4.14 -0.07 -4.11
N LEU A 33 -3.52 0.87 -3.40
CA LEU A 33 -3.38 0.81 -1.95
C LEU A 33 -4.75 0.88 -1.26
N CYS A 34 -5.59 1.84 -1.65
CA CYS A 34 -6.94 1.95 -1.07
C CYS A 34 -7.81 0.72 -1.34
N ASP A 35 -7.72 0.13 -2.53
CA ASP A 35 -8.43 -1.11 -2.86
C ASP A 35 -7.98 -2.26 -1.96
N ALA A 36 -6.68 -2.42 -1.75
CA ALA A 36 -6.13 -3.47 -0.92
C ALA A 36 -6.57 -3.32 0.54
N GLU A 37 -6.46 -2.11 1.09
CA GLU A 37 -6.89 -1.81 2.46
C GLU A 37 -8.39 -2.10 2.67
N ARG A 38 -9.25 -1.68 1.74
CA ARG A 38 -10.68 -2.01 1.80
C ARG A 38 -10.95 -3.50 1.76
N TYR A 39 -10.23 -4.22 0.91
CA TYR A 39 -10.38 -5.65 0.77
C TYR A 39 -10.01 -6.37 2.08
N VAL A 40 -8.83 -6.10 2.63
CA VAL A 40 -8.37 -6.80 3.84
C VAL A 40 -9.20 -6.45 5.06
N HIS A 41 -9.66 -5.20 5.20
CA HIS A 41 -10.56 -4.79 6.28
C HIS A 41 -11.96 -5.41 6.19
N SER A 42 -12.43 -5.75 4.99
CA SER A 42 -13.72 -6.42 4.79
C SER A 42 -13.62 -7.95 4.89
N HIS A 43 -12.45 -8.54 4.64
CA HIS A 43 -12.28 -10.00 4.54
C HIS A 43 -11.51 -10.63 5.71
N ASP A 44 -10.57 -9.92 6.36
CA ASP A 44 -9.86 -10.44 7.52
C ASP A 44 -10.61 -10.10 8.82
N LYS A 45 -11.07 -11.14 9.53
CA LYS A 45 -11.80 -10.99 10.80
C LYS A 45 -11.01 -10.20 11.85
N ARG A 46 -9.68 -10.27 11.85
CA ARG A 46 -8.80 -9.54 12.77
C ARG A 46 -8.79 -8.04 12.45
N LEU A 47 -8.95 -7.66 11.19
CA LEU A 47 -8.95 -6.27 10.72
C LEU A 47 -10.36 -5.65 10.67
N ARG A 48 -11.42 -6.46 10.55
CA ARG A 48 -12.82 -6.01 10.53
C ARG A 48 -13.21 -5.08 11.70
N HIS A 49 -12.62 -5.29 12.88
CA HIS A 49 -12.94 -4.50 14.07
C HIS A 49 -12.51 -3.02 13.95
N MET A 50 -11.63 -2.68 13.01
CA MET A 50 -11.28 -1.28 12.72
C MET A 50 -12.44 -0.47 12.16
N LEU A 51 -13.38 -1.11 11.45
CA LEU A 51 -14.60 -0.44 11.02
C LEU A 51 -15.43 -0.05 12.26
N HIS A 52 -15.66 -0.98 13.17
CA HIS A 52 -16.53 -0.74 14.32
C HIS A 52 -15.99 0.36 15.26
N ARG A 53 -14.67 0.42 15.50
CA ARG A 53 -14.07 1.43 16.40
C ARG A 53 -14.05 2.84 15.80
N TYR A 54 -13.85 2.95 14.48
CA TYR A 54 -13.92 4.24 13.77
C TYR A 54 -15.36 4.80 13.75
N TYR A 55 -16.36 3.94 13.52
CA TYR A 55 -17.77 4.35 13.53
C TYR A 55 -18.29 4.74 14.93
N HIS A 56 -17.82 4.11 16.01
CA HIS A 56 -18.22 4.49 17.38
C HIS A 56 -17.59 5.80 17.86
N ASN A 57 -16.37 6.13 17.43
CA ASN A 57 -15.75 7.41 17.80
C ASN A 57 -16.41 8.62 17.11
N HIS A 58 -16.99 8.45 15.92
CA HIS A 58 -17.74 9.51 15.24
C HIS A 58 -19.16 9.75 15.79
N LYS A 59 -19.66 8.90 16.69
CA LYS A 59 -21.00 9.04 17.32
C LYS A 59 -20.99 9.50 18.78
N LYS A 60 -19.88 10.04 19.30
CA LYS A 60 -19.85 10.58 20.68
C LYS A 60 -20.50 11.96 20.88
N HIS A 61 -21.24 12.48 19.90
CA HIS A 61 -22.21 13.56 20.11
C HIS A 61 -23.59 13.12 19.61
N ASN A 62 -24.26 12.29 20.41
CA ASN A 62 -25.71 12.31 20.69
C ASN A 62 -26.11 11.02 21.42
N GLN A 63 -26.35 11.14 22.74
CA GLN A 63 -27.36 10.46 23.61
C GLN A 63 -27.66 8.95 23.39
N SER A 64 -27.79 8.03 24.35
CA SER A 64 -28.01 8.00 25.82
C SER A 64 -27.71 6.56 26.33
N PRO A 65 -27.67 6.31 27.66
CA PRO A 65 -27.09 5.10 28.26
C PRO A 65 -28.13 3.99 28.51
N ASP A 66 -27.89 2.80 27.96
CA ASP A 66 -28.24 1.49 28.54
C ASP A 66 -28.28 0.45 27.43
N TYR A 67 -27.20 -0.31 27.23
CA TYR A 67 -27.29 -1.63 26.59
C TYR A 67 -26.11 -2.51 27.03
N LYS A 68 -26.36 -3.34 28.05
CA LYS A 68 -25.48 -4.45 28.45
C LYS A 68 -25.24 -5.37 27.23
N HIS A 69 -24.02 -5.43 26.72
CA HIS A 69 -23.66 -6.37 25.65
C HIS A 69 -23.12 -7.67 26.23
N ASN A 70 -23.93 -8.72 26.11
CA ASN A 70 -23.54 -10.11 26.35
C ASN A 70 -22.85 -10.63 25.07
N HIS A 71 -21.63 -11.16 25.20
CA HIS A 71 -20.89 -11.77 24.10
C HIS A 71 -21.53 -13.10 23.68
N LYS A 72 -22.40 -13.09 22.66
CA LYS A 72 -22.70 -14.26 21.84
C LYS A 72 -22.62 -13.86 20.38
N GLY A 73 -21.87 -14.64 19.60
CA GLY A 73 -21.52 -14.35 18.22
C GLY A 73 -22.74 -14.03 17.35
N ILE A 74 -22.85 -12.77 16.95
CA ILE A 74 -23.75 -12.32 15.90
C ILE A 74 -22.89 -12.07 14.67
N TYR A 75 -23.03 -12.91 13.66
CA TYR A 75 -22.53 -12.65 12.32
C TYR A 75 -23.35 -11.49 11.74
N TYR A 76 -22.85 -10.27 11.88
CA TYR A 76 -23.43 -9.12 11.19
C TYR A 76 -23.15 -9.26 9.69
N HIS A 77 -24.13 -9.77 8.95
CA HIS A 77 -24.26 -9.54 7.51
C HIS A 77 -24.57 -8.05 7.29
N HIS A 78 -23.54 -7.20 7.29
CA HIS A 78 -23.70 -5.80 6.92
C HIS A 78 -23.84 -5.68 5.41
N LYS A 79 -25.08 -5.80 4.93
CA LYS A 79 -25.49 -5.27 3.62
C LYS A 79 -25.23 -3.74 3.62
N GLY A 80 -24.36 -3.28 2.73
CA GLY A 80 -24.45 -1.92 2.18
C GLY A 80 -23.74 -0.77 2.89
N TYR A 81 -22.67 -0.99 3.67
CA TYR A 81 -21.81 0.13 4.10
C TYR A 81 -20.61 0.28 3.15
N ASN A 82 -20.44 1.48 2.58
CA ASN A 82 -19.22 1.87 1.87
C ASN A 82 -18.05 1.86 2.87
N ILE A 83 -17.33 0.75 2.94
CA ILE A 83 -16.12 0.63 3.73
C ILE A 83 -15.04 1.45 2.99
N GLU A 84 -14.77 2.66 3.46
CA GLU A 84 -13.65 3.46 2.96
C GLU A 84 -12.31 2.88 3.44
N ALA A 85 -11.26 3.05 2.63
CA ALA A 85 -9.90 2.68 3.03
C ALA A 85 -9.44 3.45 4.28
N ILE A 86 -8.81 2.75 5.22
CA ILE A 86 -8.12 3.34 6.37
C ILE A 86 -6.62 3.33 6.05
N LEU A 87 -6.01 4.50 5.89
CA LEU A 87 -4.56 4.63 5.67
C LEU A 87 -3.90 5.01 7.00
N HIS A 88 -3.09 4.12 7.57
CA HIS A 88 -2.44 4.33 8.86
C HIS A 88 -1.35 5.42 8.83
N GLU A 89 -0.73 5.65 7.67
CA GLU A 89 0.36 6.62 7.46
C GLU A 89 0.09 7.49 6.23
N ALA A 90 -1.11 8.09 6.18
CA ALA A 90 -1.59 8.82 4.99
C ALA A 90 -0.60 9.89 4.51
N LYS A 91 0.10 10.59 5.41
CA LYS A 91 1.08 11.61 5.06
C LYS A 91 2.26 11.03 4.28
N ASP A 92 2.84 9.94 4.78
CA ASP A 92 4.03 9.32 4.19
C ASP A 92 3.68 8.69 2.83
N ILE A 93 2.50 8.09 2.72
CA ILE A 93 1.96 7.61 1.43
C ILE A 93 1.87 8.73 0.39
N PHE A 94 1.43 9.94 0.76
CA PHE A 94 1.40 11.05 -0.19
C PHE A 94 2.78 11.51 -0.61
N ILE A 95 3.73 11.57 0.34
CA ILE A 95 5.12 11.92 0.04
C ILE A 95 5.71 10.92 -0.94
N ASP A 96 5.51 9.62 -0.71
CA ASP A 96 6.01 8.56 -1.60
C ASP A 96 5.38 8.63 -2.99
N VAL A 97 4.05 8.76 -3.08
CA VAL A 97 3.32 8.73 -4.37
C VAL A 97 3.57 9.98 -5.21
N VAL A 98 3.56 11.17 -4.59
CA VAL A 98 3.85 12.43 -5.27
C VAL A 98 5.34 12.52 -5.60
N GLY A 99 6.21 12.16 -4.65
CA GLY A 99 7.66 12.14 -4.84
C GLY A 99 8.09 11.21 -5.97
N LEU A 100 7.49 10.01 -6.05
CA LEU A 100 7.67 9.11 -7.19
C LEU A 100 7.29 9.80 -8.51
N SER A 101 6.12 10.43 -8.57
CA SER A 101 5.61 11.03 -9.81
C SER A 101 6.52 12.17 -10.30
N ILE A 102 7.02 12.99 -9.38
CA ILE A 102 8.00 14.03 -9.69
C ILE A 102 9.32 13.37 -10.12
N GLY A 103 9.84 12.41 -9.36
CA GLY A 103 11.12 11.76 -9.67
C GLY A 103 11.12 11.08 -11.05
N LEU A 104 10.03 10.40 -11.41
CA LEU A 104 9.89 9.80 -12.74
C LEU A 104 9.86 10.88 -13.84
N ARG A 105 9.20 12.01 -13.62
CA ARG A 105 9.20 13.15 -14.55
C ARG A 105 10.58 13.74 -14.74
N GLU A 106 11.26 14.08 -13.64
CA GLU A 106 12.58 14.71 -13.69
C GLU A 106 13.64 13.80 -14.31
N LEU A 107 13.44 12.48 -14.26
CA LEU A 107 14.32 11.48 -14.88
C LEU A 107 13.83 11.00 -16.26
N ASP A 108 12.70 11.50 -16.75
CA ASP A 108 12.04 11.07 -17.99
C ASP A 108 11.81 9.54 -18.10
N ILE A 109 11.41 8.92 -16.98
CA ILE A 109 11.21 7.46 -16.88
C ILE A 109 9.75 7.12 -17.21
N SER A 110 9.55 6.43 -18.34
CA SER A 110 8.22 5.97 -18.78
C SER A 110 7.92 4.50 -18.48
N GLU A 111 8.95 3.68 -18.23
CA GLU A 111 8.80 2.26 -17.92
C GLU A 111 9.57 1.88 -16.65
N ILE A 112 8.97 1.01 -15.84
CA ILE A 112 9.59 0.45 -14.64
C ILE A 112 9.56 -1.06 -14.76
N GLY A 113 10.63 -1.72 -14.30
CA GLY A 113 10.67 -3.16 -14.12
C GLY A 113 11.14 -3.55 -12.71
N TYR A 114 10.88 -4.81 -12.36
CA TYR A 114 11.46 -5.46 -11.18
C TYR A 114 12.19 -6.73 -11.61
N LEU A 115 13.32 -7.00 -10.95
CA LEU A 115 14.18 -8.12 -11.30
C LEU A 115 13.66 -9.42 -10.67
N ASP A 116 13.29 -10.37 -11.51
CA ASP A 116 12.82 -11.72 -11.25
C ASP A 116 11.64 -11.84 -10.26
N TYR A 117 11.83 -11.56 -8.98
CA TYR A 117 10.78 -11.61 -7.97
C TYR A 117 10.96 -10.52 -6.92
N ILE A 118 9.84 -10.14 -6.31
CA ILE A 118 9.82 -9.26 -5.14
C ILE A 118 10.10 -10.10 -3.90
N ASN A 119 11.20 -9.82 -3.21
CA ASN A 119 11.48 -10.42 -1.91
C ASN A 119 10.55 -9.80 -0.87
N VAL A 120 9.63 -10.58 -0.29
CA VAL A 120 8.72 -10.09 0.75
C VAL A 120 9.30 -10.17 2.15
N GLY A 121 10.40 -10.91 2.32
CA GLY A 121 10.98 -11.22 3.62
C GLY A 121 10.27 -12.42 4.26
N ASN A 122 10.25 -12.46 5.58
CA ASN A 122 9.68 -13.56 6.36
C ASN A 122 9.40 -13.12 7.81
N GLY A 123 8.91 -14.04 8.62
CA GLY A 123 8.61 -13.80 10.03
C GLY A 123 7.23 -13.20 10.24
N THR A 124 7.12 -12.46 11.34
CA THR A 124 5.86 -11.91 11.83
C THR A 124 6.04 -10.43 12.12
N ILE A 125 5.10 -9.62 11.65
CA ILE A 125 5.01 -8.19 11.92
C ILE A 125 3.89 -7.91 12.91
N ARG A 126 4.17 -7.02 13.85
CA ARG A 126 3.22 -6.61 14.88
C ARG A 126 2.74 -5.19 14.60
N PHE A 127 1.42 -5.04 14.50
CA PHE A 127 0.77 -3.74 14.43
C PHE A 127 -0.21 -3.58 15.59
N SER A 128 -0.87 -2.42 15.64
CA SER A 128 -1.84 -2.04 16.67
C SER A 128 -3.02 -3.00 16.86
N HIS A 129 -3.20 -3.98 15.96
CA HIS A 129 -4.36 -4.88 15.93
C HIS A 129 -3.99 -6.37 15.89
N GLY A 130 -2.72 -6.70 16.10
CA GLY A 130 -2.25 -8.08 16.22
C GLY A 130 -0.97 -8.35 15.45
N GLU A 131 -0.64 -9.62 15.42
CA GLU A 131 0.51 -10.16 14.71
C GLU A 131 0.05 -10.82 13.41
N PHE A 132 0.77 -10.53 12.34
CA PHE A 132 0.53 -11.04 11.00
C PHE A 132 1.82 -11.63 10.45
N GLU A 133 1.72 -12.73 9.71
CA GLU A 133 2.87 -13.23 8.95
C GLU A 133 3.26 -12.23 7.87
N VAL A 134 4.54 -12.23 7.51
CA VAL A 134 5.04 -11.55 6.32
C VAL A 134 4.76 -12.43 5.09
N PRO A 135 4.22 -11.88 3.98
CA PRO A 135 3.88 -10.47 3.75
C PRO A 135 2.61 -10.01 4.50
N ALA A 136 2.57 -8.72 4.85
CA ALA A 136 1.36 -8.12 5.43
C ALA A 136 0.11 -8.36 4.56
N PRO A 137 -1.10 -8.44 5.13
CA PRO A 137 -2.32 -8.76 4.36
C PRO A 137 -2.54 -7.87 3.13
N ALA A 138 -2.32 -6.56 3.25
CA ALA A 138 -2.48 -5.63 2.13
C ALA A 138 -1.40 -5.84 1.06
N THR A 139 -0.15 -6.09 1.47
CA THR A 139 0.96 -6.45 0.57
C THR A 139 0.63 -7.72 -0.21
N GLU A 140 0.23 -8.79 0.48
CA GLU A 140 -0.14 -10.07 -0.13
C GLU A 140 -1.28 -9.89 -1.15
N GLN A 141 -2.31 -9.12 -0.77
CA GLN A 141 -3.44 -8.87 -1.65
C GLN A 141 -3.04 -8.14 -2.94
N ILE A 142 -2.15 -7.15 -2.87
CA ILE A 142 -1.68 -6.41 -4.05
C ILE A 142 -0.85 -7.32 -4.95
N LEU A 143 0.11 -8.04 -4.36
CA LEU A 143 0.99 -8.96 -5.09
C LEU A 143 0.17 -9.97 -5.90
N ASN A 144 -0.82 -10.60 -5.27
CA ASN A 144 -1.67 -11.59 -5.90
C ASN A 144 -2.63 -10.98 -6.93
N LYS A 145 -3.28 -9.84 -6.62
CA LYS A 145 -4.24 -9.18 -7.52
C LYS A 145 -3.58 -8.69 -8.82
N TYR A 146 -2.33 -8.23 -8.76
CA TYR A 146 -1.61 -7.67 -9.91
C TYR A 146 -0.62 -8.65 -10.56
N GLY A 147 -0.58 -9.91 -10.10
CA GLY A 147 0.28 -10.94 -10.68
C GLY A 147 1.78 -10.62 -10.55
N LEU A 148 2.17 -9.90 -9.50
CA LEU A 148 3.57 -9.57 -9.25
C LEU A 148 4.24 -10.81 -8.64
N ARG A 149 5.28 -11.36 -9.28
CA ARG A 149 5.98 -12.53 -8.75
C ARG A 149 6.72 -12.15 -7.48
N TRP A 150 6.54 -12.93 -6.42
CA TRP A 150 7.17 -12.68 -5.13
C TRP A 150 7.62 -13.98 -4.45
N GLU A 151 8.61 -13.89 -3.58
CA GLU A 151 9.11 -15.01 -2.77
C GLU A 151 9.48 -14.56 -1.35
N LYS A 152 9.35 -15.48 -0.39
CA LYS A 152 9.91 -15.31 0.95
C LYS A 152 11.42 -15.51 0.90
N SER A 153 12.13 -14.91 1.84
CA SER A 153 13.57 -15.13 2.02
C SER A 153 13.88 -15.55 3.46
N ASP A 154 15.15 -15.78 3.77
CA ASP A 154 15.59 -16.08 5.15
C ASP A 154 15.68 -14.81 6.03
N ILE A 155 15.35 -13.64 5.47
CA ILE A 155 15.32 -12.39 6.21
C ILE A 155 14.03 -12.34 7.04
N ASN A 156 14.17 -12.47 8.36
CA ASN A 156 13.07 -12.46 9.32
C ASN A 156 12.55 -11.03 9.61
N GLU A 157 12.31 -10.26 8.56
CA GLU A 157 11.78 -8.90 8.57
C GLU A 157 10.87 -8.70 7.35
N GLU A 158 9.96 -7.72 7.41
CA GLU A 158 9.22 -7.28 6.23
C GLU A 158 10.15 -6.57 5.24
N MET A 159 10.28 -7.13 4.03
CA MET A 159 11.10 -6.57 2.93
C MET A 159 10.26 -5.86 1.85
N ALA A 160 8.96 -6.11 1.82
CA ALA A 160 8.03 -5.45 0.90
C ALA A 160 6.82 -4.91 1.67
N THR A 161 6.59 -3.60 1.58
CA THR A 161 5.47 -2.92 2.22
C THR A 161 4.30 -2.74 1.24
N PRO A 162 3.06 -2.51 1.73
CA PRO A 162 1.92 -2.24 0.86
C PRO A 162 2.16 -1.07 -0.10
N THR A 163 2.82 0.00 0.37
CA THR A 163 3.18 1.16 -0.46
C THR A 163 4.14 0.77 -1.59
N GLY A 164 5.21 0.03 -1.28
CA GLY A 164 6.20 -0.38 -2.28
C GLY A 164 5.60 -1.24 -3.40
N VAL A 165 4.78 -2.24 -3.04
CA VAL A 165 4.13 -3.09 -4.06
C VAL A 165 3.00 -2.36 -4.80
N SER A 166 2.35 -1.38 -4.16
CA SER A 166 1.38 -0.49 -4.84
C SER A 166 2.04 0.36 -5.90
N ILE A 167 3.27 0.84 -5.66
CA ILE A 167 4.05 1.60 -6.64
C ILE A 167 4.35 0.73 -7.86
N LEU A 168 4.83 -0.49 -7.66
CA LEU A 168 5.07 -1.42 -8.77
C LEU A 168 3.79 -1.69 -9.58
N ALA A 169 2.67 -1.92 -8.91
CA ALA A 169 1.38 -2.11 -9.57
C ALA A 169 0.90 -0.84 -10.31
N GLY A 170 1.01 0.34 -9.71
CA GLY A 170 0.59 1.61 -10.28
C GLY A 170 1.41 2.03 -11.50
N CYS A 171 2.71 1.71 -11.48
CA CYS A 171 3.61 1.86 -12.62
C CYS A 171 3.45 0.76 -13.68
N LYS A 172 2.63 -0.27 -13.40
CA LYS A 172 2.49 -1.47 -14.24
C LYS A 172 3.84 -2.13 -14.53
N ALA A 173 4.65 -2.27 -13.48
CA ALA A 173 6.02 -2.71 -13.60
C ALA A 173 6.12 -4.09 -14.27
N LYS A 174 7.02 -4.21 -15.24
CA LYS A 174 7.28 -5.47 -15.95
C LYS A 174 8.27 -6.33 -15.16
N ARG A 175 8.07 -7.65 -15.16
CA ARG A 175 9.08 -8.58 -14.66
C ARG A 175 10.23 -8.65 -15.66
N ILE A 176 11.45 -8.45 -15.17
CA ILE A 176 12.70 -8.56 -15.93
C ILE A 176 13.46 -9.75 -15.37
N TYR A 177 13.87 -10.72 -16.19
CA TYR A 177 14.57 -11.91 -15.69
C TYR A 177 16.07 -11.68 -15.46
N ALA A 178 16.69 -10.93 -16.37
CA ALA A 178 18.10 -10.58 -16.33
C ALA A 178 18.29 -9.19 -16.93
N LEU A 179 19.40 -8.55 -16.57
CA LEU A 179 19.78 -7.23 -17.09
C LEU A 179 20.67 -7.32 -18.34
N GLU A 180 20.94 -8.52 -18.85
CA GLU A 180 21.87 -8.76 -19.97
C GLU A 180 21.43 -8.05 -21.26
N ASP A 181 20.12 -7.93 -21.47
CA ASP A 181 19.52 -7.24 -22.61
C ASP A 181 19.42 -5.71 -22.42
N TYR A 182 19.89 -5.18 -21.29
CA TYR A 182 19.76 -3.77 -20.93
C TYR A 182 21.13 -3.09 -20.88
N HIS A 183 21.23 -1.92 -21.52
CA HIS A 183 22.37 -1.04 -21.34
C HIS A 183 22.18 -0.19 -20.07
N ILE A 184 22.88 -0.56 -19.00
CA ILE A 184 22.81 0.15 -17.72
C ILE A 184 23.58 1.48 -17.82
N ILE A 185 22.85 2.59 -17.74
CA ILE A 185 23.37 3.95 -17.72
C ILE A 185 23.86 4.30 -16.31
N LYS A 186 23.12 3.88 -15.28
CA LYS A 186 23.46 4.20 -13.89
C LYS A 186 23.03 3.10 -12.93
N LYS A 187 23.87 2.88 -11.91
CA LYS A 187 23.54 2.04 -10.75
C LYS A 187 23.49 2.91 -9.50
N SER A 188 22.44 2.75 -8.71
CA SER A 188 22.29 3.38 -7.40
C SER A 188 21.98 2.34 -6.33
N LEU A 189 22.20 2.70 -5.07
CA LEU A 189 21.88 1.89 -3.91
C LEU A 189 20.87 2.65 -3.05
N ALA A 190 19.77 2.00 -2.68
CA ALA A 190 18.87 2.49 -1.64
C ALA A 190 19.04 1.65 -0.38
N LYS A 191 18.98 2.30 0.77
CA LYS A 191 19.04 1.65 2.08
C LYS A 191 18.02 2.29 3.00
N GLY A 192 17.25 1.45 3.68
CA GLY A 192 16.35 1.90 4.75
C GLY A 192 17.10 2.20 6.04
N THR A 193 16.37 2.54 7.09
CA THR A 193 16.92 2.77 8.44
C THR A 193 17.28 1.49 9.17
N ARG A 194 16.75 0.34 8.73
CA ARG A 194 17.09 -0.98 9.27
C ARG A 194 18.49 -1.42 8.83
N GLY A 195 19.15 -2.25 9.63
CA GLY A 195 20.48 -2.81 9.36
C GLY A 195 20.53 -3.87 8.26
N LEU A 196 19.72 -3.72 7.21
CA LEU A 196 19.59 -4.67 6.11
C LEU A 196 20.52 -4.30 4.93
N PRO A 197 20.82 -5.26 4.03
CA PRO A 197 21.57 -4.97 2.81
C PRO A 197 20.89 -3.90 1.95
N SER A 198 21.68 -3.09 1.24
CA SER A 198 21.16 -2.12 0.29
C SER A 198 20.57 -2.81 -0.94
N ILE A 199 19.52 -2.20 -1.51
CA ILE A 199 18.89 -2.65 -2.75
C ILE A 199 19.47 -1.85 -3.92
N CYS A 200 19.78 -2.53 -5.02
CA CYS A 200 20.27 -1.90 -6.25
C CYS A 200 19.11 -1.39 -7.11
N PHE A 201 19.28 -0.18 -7.65
CA PHE A 201 18.44 0.39 -8.69
C PHE A 201 19.26 0.62 -9.94
N PHE A 202 18.64 0.40 -11.09
CA PHE A 202 19.28 0.52 -12.39
C PHE A 202 18.45 1.49 -13.26
N LEU A 203 19.15 2.37 -13.95
CA LEU A 203 18.65 3.17 -15.06
C LEU A 203 19.41 2.76 -16.31
#